data_AF-A0AAV5SG64-F1
#
_entry.id   AF-A0AAV5SG64-F1
#
_cell.length_a   1.000
_cell.length_b   1.000
_cell.length_c   1.000
_cell.angle_alpha   90.00
_cell.angle_beta   90.00
_cell.angle_gamma   90.00
#
_symmetry.space_group_name_H-M   'P 1'
#
loop_
_entity.id
_entity.type
_entity.pdbx_description
1 polymer ?
#
loop_
_entity_poly.entity_id
_entity_poly.type
_entity_poly.pdbx_seq_one_letter_code
_entity_poly.pdbx_strand_id
1 'polypeptide(L)'
;RILRTYYFLFQTYPWSYTPVRAVRSCDGLGEQIRRTGLALTMLKLYQLNPDKYDESTVRTILLKTLTVLPGADFALAKCLIDEDDINSTELQLVCALAPVLQSFDFAVFWRLAKREYPADNKFKAPAEIANFINSIPRLEETVRV
;
A
#
# COMPACT_ATOMS: atom_id res chain seq x y z
N ARG A 1 0.58 1.10 -26.90
CA ARG A 1 -0.20 2.37 -26.97
C ARG A 1 -0.11 3.17 -25.67
N ILE A 2 -0.32 2.54 -24.51
CA ILE A 2 -0.22 3.14 -23.18
C ILE A 2 1.15 3.81 -22.93
N LEU A 3 2.27 3.14 -23.23
CA LEU A 3 3.62 3.67 -23.02
C LEU A 3 3.95 4.95 -23.81
N ARG A 4 3.33 5.16 -24.98
CA ARG A 4 3.56 6.35 -25.80
C ARG A 4 2.88 7.59 -25.22
N THR A 5 1.74 7.40 -24.56
CA THR A 5 1.04 8.46 -23.83
C THR A 5 1.81 8.85 -22.56
N TYR A 6 2.43 7.89 -21.86
CA TYR A 6 3.30 8.16 -20.71
C TYR A 6 4.54 8.97 -21.10
N TYR A 7 5.22 8.60 -22.19
CA TYR A 7 6.41 9.31 -22.66
C TYR A 7 6.10 10.78 -23.05
N PHE A 8 4.94 11.01 -23.66
CA PHE A 8 4.52 12.35 -24.06
C PHE A 8 4.22 13.25 -22.85
N LEU A 9 3.49 12.72 -21.85
CA LEU A 9 3.20 13.44 -20.60
C LEU A 9 4.47 13.73 -19.78
N PHE A 10 5.48 12.86 -19.86
CA PHE A 10 6.75 13.01 -19.16
C PHE A 10 7.66 14.10 -19.76
N GLN A 11 7.57 14.35 -21.07
CA GLN A 11 8.32 15.42 -21.74
C GLN A 11 7.63 16.79 -21.68
N THR A 12 6.29 16.85 -21.60
CA THR A 12 5.53 18.10 -21.68
C THR A 12 5.14 18.70 -20.34
N TYR A 13 5.07 17.91 -19.26
CA TYR A 13 4.66 18.41 -17.96
C TYR A 13 5.77 18.21 -16.90
N PRO A 14 6.13 19.27 -16.14
CA PRO A 14 7.07 19.13 -15.04
C PRO A 14 6.53 18.11 -14.02
N TRP A 15 7.40 17.34 -13.38
CA TRP A 15 7.06 16.29 -12.39
C TRP A 15 6.07 16.74 -11.31
N SER A 16 5.93 18.05 -11.08
CA SER A 16 4.91 18.67 -10.22
C SER A 16 3.46 18.56 -10.75
N TYR A 17 3.22 18.02 -11.94
CA TYR A 17 1.89 17.74 -12.53
C TYR A 17 1.61 16.23 -12.72
N THR A 18 2.48 15.36 -12.22
CA THR A 18 2.40 13.90 -12.37
C THR A 18 1.48 13.23 -11.33
N PRO A 19 1.08 11.96 -11.54
CA PRO A 19 0.35 11.14 -10.56
C PRO A 19 0.91 11.18 -9.12
N VAL A 20 2.19 11.49 -8.91
CA VAL A 20 2.79 11.73 -7.59
C VAL A 20 2.07 12.85 -6.82
N ARG A 21 1.78 13.98 -7.48
CA ARG A 21 1.03 15.08 -6.86
C ARG A 21 -0.46 14.78 -6.80
N ALA A 22 -0.99 13.97 -7.71
CA ALA A 22 -2.35 13.47 -7.56
C ALA A 22 -2.48 12.64 -6.27
N VAL A 23 -1.55 11.73 -5.99
CA VAL A 23 -1.53 10.91 -4.76
C VAL A 23 -1.27 11.76 -3.50
N ARG A 24 -0.30 12.70 -3.53
CA ARG A 24 -0.02 13.59 -2.38
C ARG A 24 -1.09 14.66 -2.13
N SER A 25 -1.79 15.12 -3.17
CA SER A 25 -2.94 16.02 -3.05
C SER A 25 -4.24 15.28 -2.68
N CYS A 26 -4.22 13.95 -2.62
CA CYS A 26 -5.37 13.12 -2.26
C CYS A 26 -5.60 12.96 -0.75
N ASP A 27 -4.88 13.69 0.12
CA ASP A 27 -5.28 13.82 1.52
C ASP A 27 -6.69 14.42 1.68
N GLY A 28 -7.23 15.06 0.63
CA GLY A 28 -8.62 15.53 0.54
C GLY A 28 -9.58 14.72 -0.35
N LEU A 29 -9.13 13.62 -0.98
CA LEU A 29 -9.97 12.85 -1.93
C LEU A 29 -9.88 11.34 -1.64
N GLY A 30 -10.62 10.91 -0.62
CA GLY A 30 -10.98 9.50 -0.42
C GLY A 30 -11.67 8.85 -1.63
N GLU A 31 -12.13 9.66 -2.60
CA GLU A 31 -12.92 9.21 -3.75
C GLU A 31 -12.09 8.76 -4.97
N GLN A 32 -10.86 9.26 -5.16
CA GLN A 32 -10.10 9.00 -6.40
C GLN A 32 -9.14 7.81 -6.35
N ILE A 33 -8.76 7.35 -5.15
CA ILE A 33 -8.03 6.08 -4.98
C ILE A 33 -8.99 4.87 -5.04
N ARG A 34 -10.27 5.10 -5.34
CA ARG A 34 -11.20 4.05 -5.76
C ARG A 34 -10.90 3.50 -7.16
N ARG A 35 -10.04 4.17 -7.95
CA ARG A 35 -9.55 3.65 -9.23
C ARG A 35 -8.20 2.96 -9.02
N THR A 36 -8.24 1.65 -8.76
CA THR A 36 -7.08 0.74 -8.69
C THR A 36 -5.99 1.02 -9.73
N GLY A 37 -6.38 1.47 -10.94
CA GLY A 37 -5.45 1.81 -12.01
C GLY A 37 -4.43 2.90 -11.69
N LEU A 38 -4.73 3.87 -10.81
CA LEU A 38 -3.78 4.93 -10.44
C LEU A 38 -2.68 4.42 -9.52
N ALA A 39 -3.03 3.55 -8.56
CA ALA A 39 -2.09 2.96 -7.63
C ALA A 39 -1.07 2.06 -8.34
N LEU A 40 -1.55 1.17 -9.22
CA LEU A 40 -0.68 0.28 -10.00
C LEU A 40 0.19 1.05 -11.02
N THR A 41 -0.36 2.12 -11.61
CA THR A 41 0.40 3.03 -12.48
C THR A 41 1.56 3.67 -11.73
N MET A 42 1.34 4.08 -10.49
CA MET A 42 2.36 4.71 -9.67
C MET A 42 3.53 3.75 -9.38
N LEU A 43 3.23 2.51 -9.00
CA LEU A 43 4.26 1.47 -8.82
C LEU A 43 5.03 1.21 -10.12
N LYS A 44 4.34 1.16 -11.26
CA LYS A 44 5.00 1.02 -12.56
C LYS A 44 5.91 2.20 -12.91
N LEU A 45 5.57 3.41 -12.49
CA LEU A 45 6.42 4.59 -12.66
C LEU A 45 7.67 4.55 -11.79
N TYR A 46 7.59 4.00 -10.57
CA TYR A 46 8.75 3.77 -9.72
C TYR A 46 9.72 2.75 -10.32
N GLN A 47 9.22 1.65 -10.90
CA GLN A 47 10.06 0.70 -11.65
C GLN A 47 10.81 1.36 -12.82
N LEU A 48 10.21 2.36 -13.46
CA LEU A 48 10.83 3.09 -14.57
C LEU A 48 11.78 4.20 -14.10
N ASN A 49 11.69 4.64 -12.85
CA ASN A 49 12.44 5.77 -12.29
C ASN A 49 12.83 5.48 -10.82
N PRO A 50 13.83 4.62 -10.58
CA PRO A 50 14.23 4.21 -9.23
C PRO A 50 14.70 5.41 -8.38
N ASP A 51 15.29 6.45 -8.99
CA ASP A 51 15.71 7.69 -8.31
C ASP A 51 14.55 8.46 -7.64
N LYS A 52 13.30 8.10 -7.97
CA LYS A 52 12.08 8.73 -7.45
C LYS A 52 11.32 7.85 -6.49
N TYR A 53 11.84 6.67 -6.15
CA TYR A 53 11.22 5.74 -5.23
C TYR A 53 10.91 6.40 -3.88
N ASP A 54 9.70 6.16 -3.38
CA ASP A 54 9.24 6.67 -2.10
C ASP A 54 8.47 5.56 -1.37
N GLU A 55 9.15 4.94 -0.41
CA GLU A 55 8.63 3.82 0.37
C GLU A 55 7.31 4.15 1.07
N SER A 56 7.13 5.41 1.51
CA SER A 56 5.92 5.85 2.20
C SER A 56 4.69 5.82 1.28
N THR A 57 4.89 6.17 0.01
CA THR A 57 3.85 6.12 -1.02
C THR A 57 3.52 4.67 -1.38
N VAL A 58 4.54 3.81 -1.53
CA VAL A 58 4.37 2.37 -1.82
C VAL A 58 3.61 1.66 -0.70
N ARG A 59 3.96 1.94 0.57
CA ARG A 59 3.25 1.44 1.76
C ARG A 59 1.77 1.82 1.73
N THR A 60 1.48 3.09 1.44
CA THR A 60 0.11 3.60 1.37
C THR A 60 -0.68 2.93 0.25
N ILE A 61 -0.05 2.68 -0.90
CA ILE A 61 -0.65 1.94 -2.01
C ILE A 61 -1.00 0.51 -1.58
N LEU A 62 -0.06 -0.23 -0.99
CA LEU A 62 -0.30 -1.60 -0.54
C LEU A 62 -1.44 -1.66 0.49
N LEU A 63 -1.45 -0.78 1.49
CA LEU A 63 -2.50 -0.71 2.48
C LEU A 63 -3.87 -0.45 1.84
N LYS A 64 -3.96 0.50 0.90
CA LYS A 64 -5.22 0.79 0.21
C LYS A 64 -5.69 -0.38 -0.66
N THR A 65 -4.77 -1.10 -1.32
CA THR A 65 -5.13 -2.33 -2.05
C THR A 65 -5.60 -3.46 -1.13
N LEU A 66 -5.15 -3.49 0.13
CA LEU A 66 -5.63 -4.45 1.12
C LEU A 66 -7.01 -4.11 1.66
N THR A 67 -7.32 -2.83 1.90
CA THR A 67 -8.58 -2.43 2.54
C THR A 67 -9.72 -2.19 1.57
N VAL A 68 -9.45 -1.77 0.32
CA VAL A 68 -10.51 -1.42 -0.65
C VAL A 68 -11.04 -2.66 -1.38
N LEU A 69 -10.17 -3.62 -1.74
CA LEU A 69 -10.50 -4.85 -2.48
C LEU A 69 -9.42 -5.92 -2.22
N PRO A 70 -9.48 -6.67 -1.10
CA PRO A 70 -8.48 -7.68 -0.79
C PRO A 70 -8.53 -8.83 -1.81
N GLY A 71 -7.49 -8.98 -2.62
CA GLY A 71 -7.38 -10.08 -3.58
C GLY A 71 -6.37 -9.82 -4.68
N ALA A 72 -6.84 -9.74 -5.93
CA ALA A 72 -5.99 -9.62 -7.11
C ALA A 72 -5.13 -8.35 -7.12
N ASP A 73 -5.68 -7.23 -6.64
CA ASP A 73 -5.00 -5.92 -6.71
C ASP A 73 -3.79 -5.84 -5.78
N PHE A 74 -3.86 -6.46 -4.60
CA PHE A 74 -2.71 -6.52 -3.67
C PHE A 74 -1.59 -7.40 -4.22
N ALA A 75 -1.92 -8.57 -4.79
CA ALA A 75 -0.93 -9.45 -5.40
C ALA A 75 -0.23 -8.76 -6.59
N LEU A 76 -1.00 -8.06 -7.42
CA LEU A 76 -0.45 -7.28 -8.54
C LEU A 76 0.42 -6.11 -8.06
N ALA A 77 -0.01 -5.38 -7.03
CA ALA A 77 0.79 -4.32 -6.44
C ALA A 77 2.12 -4.85 -5.88
N LYS A 78 2.10 -5.98 -5.18
CA LYS A 78 3.31 -6.64 -4.67
C LYS A 78 4.26 -7.04 -5.81
N CYS A 79 3.76 -7.58 -6.92
CA CYS A 79 4.57 -7.92 -8.09
C CYS A 79 5.16 -6.71 -8.84
N LEU A 80 4.70 -5.49 -8.55
CA LEU A 80 5.21 -4.27 -9.14
C LEU A 80 6.27 -3.56 -8.27
N ILE A 81 6.61 -4.14 -7.12
CA ILE A 81 7.66 -3.64 -6.21
C ILE A 81 8.89 -4.54 -6.40
N ASP A 82 10.07 -3.94 -6.43
CA ASP A 82 11.32 -4.69 -6.55
C ASP A 82 11.59 -5.53 -5.28
N GLU A 83 12.28 -6.66 -5.43
CA GLU A 83 12.50 -7.60 -4.32
C GLU A 83 13.32 -6.99 -3.18
N ASP A 84 14.26 -6.10 -3.49
CA ASP A 84 15.05 -5.41 -2.47
C ASP A 84 14.19 -4.44 -1.65
N ASP A 85 13.25 -3.76 -2.32
CA ASP A 85 12.35 -2.80 -1.69
C ASP A 85 11.28 -3.49 -0.84
N ILE A 86 10.65 -4.56 -1.34
CA ILE A 86 9.58 -5.26 -0.61
C ILE A 86 10.08 -5.91 0.69
N ASN A 87 11.39 -6.14 0.82
CA ASN A 87 12.03 -6.69 2.01
C ASN A 87 12.24 -5.66 3.12
N SER A 88 11.85 -4.40 2.92
CA SER A 88 11.87 -3.41 3.99
C SER A 88 10.99 -3.83 5.18
N THR A 89 11.43 -3.48 6.39
CA THR A 89 10.72 -3.84 7.63
C THR A 89 9.26 -3.40 7.58
N GLU A 90 8.98 -2.20 7.08
CA GLU A 90 7.63 -1.65 7.07
C GLU A 90 6.74 -2.32 6.01
N LEU A 91 7.27 -2.61 4.81
CA LEU A 91 6.51 -3.31 3.77
C LEU A 91 6.27 -4.78 4.13
N GLN A 92 7.19 -5.41 4.87
CA GLN A 92 7.00 -6.75 5.43
C GLN A 92 5.87 -6.77 6.47
N LEU A 93 5.71 -5.72 7.28
CA LEU A 93 4.58 -5.61 8.22
C LEU A 93 3.23 -5.49 7.49
N VAL A 94 3.18 -4.74 6.38
CA VAL A 94 1.99 -4.71 5.51
C VAL A 94 1.71 -6.09 4.92
N CYS A 95 2.74 -6.79 4.43
CA CYS A 95 2.60 -8.14 3.89
C CYS A 95 2.15 -9.16 4.95
N ALA A 96 2.58 -9.00 6.21
CA ALA A 96 2.15 -9.85 7.32
C ALA A 96 0.67 -9.63 7.68
N LEU A 97 0.14 -8.42 7.49
CA LEU A 97 -1.29 -8.12 7.68
C LEU A 97 -2.17 -8.63 6.55
N ALA A 98 -1.63 -8.73 5.33
CA ALA A 98 -2.37 -9.17 4.15
C ALA A 98 -3.20 -10.46 4.35
N PRO A 99 -2.66 -11.59 4.88
CA PRO A 99 -3.44 -12.81 5.05
C PRO A 99 -4.60 -12.66 6.05
N VAL A 100 -4.48 -11.77 7.04
CA VAL A 100 -5.55 -11.53 8.03
C VAL A 100 -6.72 -10.80 7.38
N LEU A 101 -6.40 -9.74 6.64
CA LEU A 101 -7.39 -8.92 5.95
C LEU A 101 -8.02 -9.66 4.77
N GLN A 102 -7.24 -10.44 4.01
CA GLN A 102 -7.74 -11.26 2.91
C GLN A 102 -8.60 -12.44 3.36
N SER A 103 -8.32 -13.02 4.53
CA SER A 103 -9.14 -14.10 5.09
C SER A 103 -10.36 -13.59 5.85
N PHE A 104 -10.59 -12.27 5.90
CA PHE A 104 -11.63 -11.63 6.70
C PHE A 104 -11.58 -12.02 8.20
N ASP A 105 -10.39 -12.37 8.71
CA ASP A 105 -10.20 -12.76 10.10
C ASP A 105 -10.00 -11.51 10.98
N PHE A 106 -11.06 -10.71 11.07
CA PHE A 106 -11.01 -9.46 11.83
C PHE A 106 -10.82 -9.71 13.33
N ALA A 107 -11.21 -10.88 13.84
CA ALA A 107 -10.96 -11.25 15.23
C ALA A 107 -9.45 -11.28 15.53
N VAL A 108 -8.65 -11.85 14.62
CA VAL A 108 -7.19 -11.82 14.73
C VAL A 108 -6.65 -10.40 14.53
N PHE A 109 -7.16 -9.66 13.55
CA PHE A 109 -6.75 -8.26 13.31
C PHE A 109 -6.88 -7.39 14.56
N TRP A 110 -8.05 -7.40 15.21
CA TRP A 110 -8.29 -6.57 16.40
C TRP A 110 -7.48 -7.03 17.62
N ARG A 111 -7.22 -8.33 17.77
CA ARG A 111 -6.32 -8.84 18.82
C ARG A 111 -4.88 -8.37 18.60
N LEU A 112 -4.40 -8.36 17.35
CA LEU A 112 -3.09 -7.81 17.00
C LEU A 112 -3.03 -6.31 17.31
N ALA A 113 -4.04 -5.54 16.89
CA ALA A 113 -4.11 -4.09 17.16
C ALA A 113 -4.04 -3.77 18.66
N LYS A 114 -4.75 -4.56 19.49
CA LYS A 114 -4.78 -4.42 20.95
C LYS A 114 -3.57 -5.01 21.69
N ARG A 115 -2.62 -5.64 20.98
CA ARG A 115 -1.50 -6.41 21.57
C ARG A 115 -1.96 -7.57 22.48
N GLU A 116 -3.18 -8.06 22.26
CA GLU A 116 -3.78 -9.20 22.97
C GLU A 116 -3.58 -10.52 22.22
N TYR A 117 -2.80 -10.51 21.14
CA TYR A 117 -2.56 -11.70 20.33
C TYR A 117 -1.62 -12.67 21.07
N PRO A 118 -2.03 -13.94 21.27
CA PRO A 118 -1.17 -14.93 21.91
C PRO A 118 0.10 -15.14 21.09
N ALA A 119 1.20 -15.54 21.73
CA ALA A 119 2.44 -15.90 21.04
C ALA A 119 2.21 -17.20 20.23
N ASP A 120 1.65 -17.04 19.03
CA ASP A 120 1.41 -18.08 18.04
C ASP A 120 2.44 -17.95 16.91
N ASN A 121 2.74 -19.05 16.24
CA ASN A 121 3.73 -19.12 15.16
C ASN A 121 3.26 -18.43 13.88
N LYS A 122 2.03 -17.92 13.85
CA LYS A 122 1.40 -17.31 12.66
C LYS A 122 1.99 -15.93 12.32
N PHE A 123 2.47 -15.17 13.31
CA PHE A 123 3.12 -13.88 13.08
C PHE A 123 4.50 -13.86 13.71
N LYS A 124 5.51 -13.50 12.92
CA LYS A 124 6.92 -13.43 13.39
C LYS A 124 7.14 -12.31 14.42
N ALA A 125 6.41 -11.20 14.32
CA ALA A 125 6.56 -10.04 15.20
C ALA A 125 5.21 -9.35 15.50
N PRO A 126 4.34 -9.94 16.35
CA PRO A 126 3.00 -9.41 16.60
C PRO A 126 3.02 -8.02 17.27
N ALA A 127 4.04 -7.71 18.08
CA ALA A 127 4.18 -6.40 18.72
C ALA A 127 4.54 -5.29 17.71
N GLU A 128 5.39 -5.59 16.73
CA GLU A 128 5.74 -4.65 15.66
C GLU A 128 4.55 -4.37 14.74
N ILE A 129 3.77 -5.42 14.42
CA ILE A 129 2.52 -5.28 13.68
C ILE A 129 1.53 -4.39 14.44
N ALA A 130 1.41 -4.55 15.75
CA ALA A 130 0.57 -3.69 16.57
C ALA A 130 1.03 -2.23 16.54
N ASN A 131 2.34 -1.99 16.67
CA ASN A 131 2.90 -0.64 16.55
C ASN A 131 2.61 -0.02 15.19
N PHE A 132 2.74 -0.82 14.14
CA PHE A 132 2.47 -0.42 12.77
C PHE A 132 0.99 -0.06 12.55
N ILE A 133 0.05 -0.90 13.00
CA ILE A 133 -1.39 -0.62 12.93
C ILE A 133 -1.70 0.71 13.63
N ASN A 134 -1.18 0.89 14.84
CA ASN A 134 -1.41 2.09 15.64
C ASN A 134 -0.71 3.34 15.07
N SER A 135 0.35 3.17 14.27
CA SER A 135 1.06 4.28 13.63
C SER A 135 0.31 4.86 12.43
N ILE A 136 -0.63 4.10 11.84
CA ILE A 136 -1.36 4.51 10.65
C ILE A 136 -2.69 5.15 11.09
N PRO A 137 -2.83 6.48 11.01
CA PRO A 137 -4.07 7.14 11.36
C PRO A 137 -5.19 6.65 10.43
N ARG A 138 -6.36 6.35 11.01
CA ARG A 138 -7.60 5.95 10.30
C ARG A 138 -7.56 4.59 9.61
N LEU A 139 -6.54 3.77 9.83
CA LEU A 139 -6.54 2.39 9.35
C LEU A 139 -7.71 1.60 9.94
N GLU A 140 -7.95 1.73 11.24
CA GLU A 140 -9.06 1.08 11.93
C GLU A 140 -10.43 1.48 11.38
N GLU A 141 -10.62 2.77 11.06
CA GLU A 141 -11.85 3.27 10.44
C GLU A 141 -12.03 2.66 9.05
N THR A 142 -10.96 2.58 8.27
CA THR A 142 -10.98 2.04 6.90
C THR A 142 -11.29 0.55 6.88
N VAL A 143 -10.85 -0.21 7.90
CA VAL A 143 -11.13 -1.65 8.04
C VAL A 143 -12.55 -1.92 8.57
N ARG A 144 -13.20 -0.95 9.22
CA ARG A 144 -14.56 -1.09 9.77
C ARG A 144 -15.69 -0.81 8.78
N VAL A 145 -15.41 -0.11 7.67
CA VAL A 145 -16.38 0.24 6.61
C VAL A 145 -16.61 -0.97 5.70
#